data_AF-A0A966QQC8-F1
#
_entry.id   AF-A0A966QQC8-F1
#
_cell.length_a   1.000
_cell.length_b   1.000
_cell.length_c   1.000
_cell.angle_alpha   90.00
_cell.angle_beta   90.00
_cell.angle_gamma   90.00
#
_symmetry.space_group_name_H-M   'P 1'
#
loop_
_entity.id
_entity.type
_entity.pdbx_description
1 polymer ?
#
loop_
_entity_poly.entity_id
_entity_poly.type
_entity_poly.pdbx_seq_one_letter_code
_entity_poly.pdbx_strand_id
1 'polypeptide(L)'
;MASTLVVNVLDLLRRAGAEKRVDVVAAARQFDFADSRIDDNADVEVAIELESSSTGIVAHGAARVGWTSVCRRCLRPVAGTVAAEIDEVFSREVPKHRRESDESVVAADAEPLIGDQIDFTLPVREAVLLAVPDAPLCRDDCPGLCPHCGADRATTTCSCVTFVRDERWAALDALRGTLDDAVE
;
A
#
# COMPACT_ATOMS: atom_id res chain seq x y z
N MET A 1 -21.39 4.85 8.74
CA MET A 1 -20.12 5.40 8.28
C MET A 1 -20.44 6.28 7.09
N ALA A 2 -20.17 7.58 7.18
CA ALA A 2 -20.51 8.51 6.10
C ALA A 2 -19.48 8.30 4.97
N SER A 3 -19.95 7.78 3.85
CA SER A 3 -19.23 7.80 2.58
C SER A 3 -18.93 9.26 2.23
N THR A 4 -17.65 9.62 2.01
CA THR A 4 -17.26 11.05 1.92
C THR A 4 -16.63 11.43 0.57
N LEU A 5 -16.10 10.47 -0.21
CA LEU A 5 -15.62 10.73 -1.57
C LEU A 5 -16.52 10.06 -2.62
N VAL A 6 -17.72 10.62 -2.79
CA VAL A 6 -18.70 10.16 -3.79
C VAL A 6 -18.68 11.06 -5.01
N VAL A 7 -18.49 10.47 -6.18
CA VAL A 7 -18.47 11.17 -7.46
C VAL A 7 -19.67 10.73 -8.30
N ASN A 8 -20.49 11.69 -8.73
CA ASN A 8 -21.53 11.42 -9.72
C ASN A 8 -20.89 11.29 -11.12
N VAL A 9 -21.26 10.22 -11.84
CA VAL A 9 -20.68 9.85 -13.14
C VAL A 9 -21.74 9.74 -14.24
N LEU A 10 -22.92 10.33 -14.05
CA LEU A 10 -24.02 10.30 -15.03
C LEU A 10 -23.63 10.93 -16.38
N ASP A 11 -22.76 11.93 -16.35
CA ASP A 11 -22.16 12.59 -17.51
C ASP A 11 -21.29 11.63 -18.33
N LEU A 12 -20.46 10.82 -17.66
CA LEU A 12 -19.61 9.81 -18.28
C LEU A 12 -20.43 8.69 -18.93
N LEU A 13 -21.47 8.22 -18.25
CA LEU A 13 -22.32 7.13 -18.75
C LEU A 13 -23.13 7.48 -20.00
N ARG A 14 -23.27 8.77 -20.33
CA ARG A 14 -24.07 9.25 -21.47
C ARG A 14 -23.24 9.54 -22.72
N ARG A 15 -21.92 9.60 -22.60
CA ARG A 15 -21.02 10.02 -23.68
C ARG A 15 -19.78 9.13 -23.66
N ALA A 16 -19.70 8.19 -24.60
CA ALA A 16 -18.54 7.33 -24.76
C ALA A 16 -17.27 8.19 -24.98
N GLY A 17 -16.18 7.83 -24.28
CA GLY A 17 -14.93 8.59 -24.29
C GLY A 17 -14.99 9.93 -23.57
N ALA A 18 -16.02 10.20 -22.77
CA ALA A 18 -16.01 11.34 -21.87
C ALA A 18 -15.02 11.12 -20.73
N GLU A 19 -14.39 12.21 -20.32
CA GLU A 19 -13.42 12.25 -19.23
C GLU A 19 -13.90 13.18 -18.12
N LYS A 20 -13.49 12.89 -16.88
CA LYS A 20 -13.75 13.73 -15.71
C LYS A 20 -12.61 13.64 -14.73
N ARG A 21 -12.05 14.80 -14.36
CA ARG A 21 -11.04 14.90 -13.32
C ARG A 21 -11.67 15.28 -11.97
N VAL A 22 -11.21 14.64 -10.91
CA VAL A 22 -11.60 14.87 -9.53
C VAL A 22 -10.33 15.12 -8.72
N ASP A 23 -10.20 16.36 -8.22
CA ASP A 23 -9.12 16.77 -7.33
C ASP A 23 -9.73 17.22 -6.01
N VAL A 24 -9.39 16.54 -4.92
CA VAL A 24 -9.94 16.84 -3.58
C VAL A 24 -8.86 16.72 -2.51
N VAL A 25 -9.00 17.53 -1.46
CA VAL A 25 -8.27 17.37 -0.21
C VAL A 25 -9.26 17.07 0.89
N ALA A 26 -9.07 15.95 1.57
CA ALA A 26 -9.95 15.47 2.62
C ALA A 26 -9.13 15.04 3.84
N ALA A 27 -9.70 15.18 5.04
CA ALA A 27 -9.02 14.73 6.24
C ALA A 27 -8.99 13.19 6.31
N ALA A 28 -7.89 12.62 6.77
CA ALA A 28 -7.68 11.17 6.86
C ALA A 28 -8.79 10.41 7.61
N ARG A 29 -9.39 11.01 8.65
CA ARG A 29 -10.56 10.45 9.36
C ARG A 29 -11.76 10.11 8.48
N GLN A 30 -11.87 10.70 7.30
CA GLN A 30 -12.96 10.42 6.35
C GLN A 30 -12.81 9.05 5.67
N PHE A 31 -11.58 8.53 5.61
CA PHE A 31 -11.24 7.25 4.98
C PHE A 31 -11.17 6.09 5.99
N ASP A 32 -11.25 6.37 7.31
CA ASP A 32 -11.20 5.37 8.37
C ASP A 32 -10.06 4.34 8.18
N PHE A 33 -8.84 4.84 8.00
CA PHE A 33 -7.66 4.00 7.79
C PHE A 33 -7.43 3.01 8.94
N ALA A 34 -7.83 3.39 10.18
CA ALA A 34 -7.60 2.61 11.39
C ALA A 34 -6.13 2.20 11.61
N ASP A 35 -5.19 3.02 11.13
CA ASP A 35 -3.75 2.82 11.25
C ASP A 35 -3.11 3.99 12.02
N SER A 36 -2.48 3.68 13.16
CA SER A 36 -1.83 4.67 14.02
C SER A 36 -0.70 5.48 13.35
N ARG A 37 -0.19 5.02 12.20
CA ARG A 37 0.85 5.71 11.43
C ARG A 37 0.32 6.93 10.70
N ILE A 38 -0.99 7.00 10.45
CA ILE A 38 -1.64 8.10 9.74
C ILE A 38 -2.43 8.93 10.77
N ASP A 39 -2.15 10.23 10.86
CA ASP A 39 -2.92 11.13 11.73
C ASP A 39 -4.31 11.36 11.12
N ASP A 40 -5.37 11.20 11.90
CA ASP A 40 -6.77 11.42 11.50
C ASP A 40 -7.05 12.85 10.96
N ASN A 41 -6.19 13.81 11.29
CA ASN A 41 -6.25 15.19 10.81
C ASN A 41 -5.27 15.49 9.68
N ALA A 42 -4.47 14.51 9.24
CA ALA A 42 -3.64 14.68 8.05
C ALA A 42 -4.51 14.90 6.81
N ASP A 43 -4.02 15.76 5.92
CA ASP A 43 -4.62 15.98 4.63
C ASP A 43 -4.28 14.80 3.70
N VAL A 44 -5.33 14.23 3.10
CA VAL A 44 -5.25 13.25 2.02
C VAL A 44 -5.58 13.97 0.74
N GLU A 45 -4.57 14.15 -0.11
CA GLU A 45 -4.72 14.72 -1.45
C GLU A 45 -5.09 13.59 -2.40
N VAL A 46 -6.23 13.68 -3.09
CA VAL A 46 -6.68 12.68 -4.05
C VAL A 46 -6.89 13.35 -5.40
N ALA A 47 -6.22 12.82 -6.43
CA ALA A 47 -6.35 13.25 -7.82
C ALA A 47 -6.68 12.02 -8.67
N ILE A 48 -7.87 11.99 -9.26
CA ILE A 48 -8.38 10.87 -10.05
C ILE A 48 -8.93 11.38 -11.38
N GLU A 49 -8.57 10.69 -12.45
CA GLU A 49 -9.12 10.84 -13.80
C GLU A 49 -10.03 9.66 -14.10
N LEU A 50 -11.25 9.97 -14.53
CA LEU A 50 -12.28 9.01 -14.88
C LEU A 50 -12.51 9.05 -16.38
N GLU A 51 -12.53 7.89 -17.03
CA GLU A 51 -12.81 7.75 -18.45
C GLU A 51 -13.97 6.78 -18.69
N SER A 52 -14.90 7.15 -19.56
CA SER A 52 -15.91 6.21 -20.05
C SER A 52 -15.32 5.24 -21.07
N SER A 53 -15.31 3.95 -20.74
CA SER A 53 -14.89 2.87 -21.62
C SER A 53 -16.07 2.04 -22.14
N SER A 54 -15.80 1.06 -23.00
CA SER A 54 -16.81 0.13 -23.51
C SER A 54 -17.35 -0.84 -22.45
N THR A 55 -16.59 -1.08 -21.38
CA THR A 55 -16.91 -2.04 -20.32
C THR A 55 -17.35 -1.38 -19.01
N GLY A 56 -17.22 -0.06 -18.89
CA GLY A 56 -17.55 0.67 -17.68
C GLY A 56 -16.93 2.06 -17.60
N ILE A 57 -16.48 2.42 -16.40
CA ILE A 57 -15.72 3.63 -16.10
C ILE A 57 -14.37 3.19 -15.56
N VAL A 58 -13.29 3.66 -16.16
CA VAL A 58 -11.93 3.42 -15.67
C VAL A 58 -11.50 4.62 -14.85
N ALA A 59 -10.90 4.39 -13.69
CA ALA A 59 -10.40 5.42 -12.80
C ALA A 59 -8.89 5.24 -12.61
N HIS A 60 -8.12 6.25 -13.01
CA HIS A 60 -6.67 6.30 -12.80
C HIS A 60 -6.30 7.51 -11.96
N GLY A 61 -5.46 7.33 -10.95
CA GLY A 61 -5.13 8.44 -10.07
C GLY A 61 -4.12 8.09 -9.00
N ALA A 62 -3.98 9.01 -8.06
CA ALA A 62 -3.18 8.78 -6.86
C ALA A 62 -3.75 9.51 -5.65
N ALA A 63 -3.54 8.92 -4.49
CA ALA A 63 -3.73 9.54 -3.19
C ALA A 63 -2.38 9.79 -2.50
N ARG A 64 -2.21 10.96 -1.89
CA ARG A 64 -1.03 11.29 -1.07
C ARG A 64 -1.43 11.60 0.34
N VAL A 65 -0.70 11.03 1.30
CA VAL A 65 -0.89 11.31 2.73
C VAL A 65 0.43 11.23 3.48
N GLY A 66 0.57 12.05 4.53
CA GLY A 66 1.69 11.97 5.47
C GLY A 66 1.53 10.80 6.45
N TRP A 67 2.62 10.15 6.80
CA TRP A 67 2.66 9.10 7.82
C TRP A 67 3.84 9.30 8.78
N THR A 68 3.70 8.76 9.98
CA THR A 68 4.72 8.76 11.03
C THR A 68 4.82 7.37 11.67
N SER A 69 6.03 6.96 12.05
CA SER A 69 6.29 5.69 12.71
C SER A 69 7.65 5.72 13.42
N VAL A 70 8.14 4.56 13.83
CA VAL A 70 9.49 4.36 14.35
C VAL A 70 10.27 3.44 13.43
N CYS A 71 11.57 3.68 13.32
CA CYS A 71 12.49 2.84 12.56
C CYS A 71 12.47 1.42 13.11
N ARG A 72 12.20 0.42 12.25
CA ARG A 72 12.13 -0.99 12.66
C ARG A 72 13.42 -1.52 13.29
N ARG A 73 14.58 -0.89 12.99
CA ARG A 73 15.90 -1.35 13.46
C ARG A 73 16.41 -0.60 14.70
N CYS A 74 16.16 0.69 14.83
CA CYS A 74 16.71 1.52 15.92
C CYS A 74 15.66 2.28 16.74
N LEU A 75 14.38 2.15 16.43
CA LEU A 75 13.25 2.80 17.11
C LEU A 75 13.25 4.34 17.09
N ARG A 76 14.15 4.98 16.35
CA ARG A 76 14.11 6.43 16.13
C ARG A 76 12.86 6.82 15.33
N PRO A 77 12.25 7.99 15.59
CA PRO A 77 11.12 8.48 14.80
C PRO A 77 11.46 8.55 13.31
N VAL A 78 10.50 8.14 12.47
CA VAL A 78 10.56 8.23 11.02
C VAL A 78 9.23 8.80 10.54
N ALA A 79 9.29 9.71 9.58
CA ALA A 79 8.11 10.26 8.93
C ALA A 79 8.34 10.31 7.43
N GLY A 80 7.25 10.31 6.67
CA GLY A 80 7.30 10.43 5.23
C GLY A 80 5.95 10.77 4.64
N THR A 81 5.91 10.85 3.32
CA THR A 81 4.68 10.96 2.54
C THR A 81 4.60 9.72 1.67
N VAL A 82 3.44 9.08 1.64
CA VAL A 82 3.16 8.00 0.71
C VAL A 82 2.37 8.56 -0.47
N ALA A 83 2.66 8.08 -1.68
CA ALA A 83 1.84 8.26 -2.86
C ALA A 83 1.34 6.88 -3.27
N ALA A 84 0.04 6.66 -3.17
CA ALA A 84 -0.62 5.42 -3.51
C ALA A 84 -1.32 5.58 -4.86
N GLU A 85 -1.04 4.69 -5.80
CA GLU A 85 -1.71 4.66 -7.10
C GLU A 85 -3.09 4.03 -6.97
N ILE A 86 -4.05 4.56 -7.72
CA ILE A 86 -5.44 4.08 -7.78
C ILE A 86 -5.70 3.75 -9.25
N ASP A 87 -6.03 2.49 -9.51
CA ASP A 87 -6.36 1.97 -10.84
C ASP A 87 -7.53 1.00 -10.69
N GLU A 88 -8.74 1.49 -10.97
CA GLU A 88 -9.99 0.78 -10.68
C GLU A 88 -10.93 0.80 -11.89
N VAL A 89 -11.69 -0.27 -12.09
CA VAL A 89 -12.68 -0.38 -13.17
C VAL A 89 -14.06 -0.57 -12.57
N PHE A 90 -14.99 0.35 -12.86
CA PHE A 90 -16.36 0.29 -12.36
C PHE A 90 -17.33 -0.10 -13.47
N SER A 91 -18.14 -1.15 -13.26
CA SER A 91 -19.10 -1.62 -14.25
C SER A 91 -20.52 -1.82 -13.69
N ARG A 92 -21.53 -1.66 -14.54
CA ARG A 92 -22.93 -1.98 -14.22
C ARG A 92 -23.20 -3.48 -14.25
N GLU A 93 -22.42 -4.22 -15.03
CA GLU A 93 -22.62 -5.64 -15.29
C GLU A 93 -21.50 -6.45 -14.61
N VAL A 94 -21.50 -6.47 -13.27
CA VAL A 94 -20.64 -7.40 -12.53
C VAL A 94 -21.37 -8.75 -12.47
N PRO A 95 -20.83 -9.84 -13.04
CA PRO A 95 -21.45 -11.15 -12.94
C PRO A 95 -21.52 -11.56 -11.46
N LYS A 96 -22.73 -11.69 -10.89
CA LYS A 96 -22.95 -12.11 -9.49
C LYS A 96 -22.40 -13.50 -9.17
N HIS A 97 -21.98 -14.25 -10.18
CA HIS A 97 -21.36 -15.55 -10.06
C HIS A 97 -20.15 -15.62 -10.99
N ARG A 98 -18.97 -15.85 -10.42
CA ARG A 98 -17.78 -16.30 -11.16
C ARG A 98 -18.13 -17.66 -11.78
N ARG A 99 -18.66 -17.66 -13.00
CA ARG A 99 -18.76 -18.89 -13.79
C ARG A 99 -17.36 -19.19 -14.31
N GLU A 100 -16.90 -20.41 -14.06
CA GLU A 100 -15.57 -20.92 -14.38
C GLU A 100 -15.23 -20.94 -15.89
N SER A 101 -16.09 -20.37 -16.75
CA SER A 101 -16.09 -20.57 -18.20
C SER A 101 -16.26 -19.30 -19.05
N ASP A 102 -16.23 -18.09 -18.48
CA ASP A 102 -16.24 -16.85 -19.28
C ASP A 102 -14.84 -16.24 -19.35
N GLU A 103 -14.25 -16.26 -20.55
CA GLU A 103 -12.92 -15.71 -20.91
C GLU A 103 -12.88 -14.16 -20.96
N SER A 104 -13.87 -13.45 -20.41
CA SER A 104 -13.83 -11.99 -20.28
C SER A 104 -13.13 -11.57 -18.99
N VAL A 105 -11.80 -11.59 -19.03
CA VAL A 105 -10.88 -11.25 -17.92
C VAL A 105 -11.20 -9.88 -17.28
N VAL A 106 -11.81 -8.95 -18.03
CA VAL A 106 -12.16 -7.60 -17.58
C VAL A 106 -13.34 -7.52 -16.60
N ALA A 107 -14.14 -8.57 -16.43
CA ALA A 107 -15.32 -8.53 -15.57
C ALA A 107 -15.09 -9.12 -14.16
N ALA A 108 -13.93 -9.74 -13.93
CA ALA A 108 -13.62 -10.43 -12.68
C ALA A 108 -13.16 -9.48 -11.55
N ASP A 109 -12.48 -8.39 -11.93
CA ASP A 109 -11.88 -7.41 -11.01
C ASP A 109 -12.53 -6.03 -11.18
N ALA A 110 -13.83 -5.99 -11.50
CA ALA A 110 -14.57 -4.74 -11.69
C ALA A 110 -15.57 -4.51 -10.55
N GLU A 111 -15.51 -3.33 -9.97
CA GLU A 111 -16.34 -2.89 -8.86
C GLU A 111 -17.75 -2.54 -9.36
N PRO A 112 -18.80 -2.94 -8.62
CA PRO A 112 -20.16 -2.66 -9.04
C PRO A 112 -20.46 -1.17 -8.97
N LEU A 113 -20.87 -0.60 -10.10
CA LEU A 113 -21.38 0.77 -10.16
C LEU A 113 -22.81 0.82 -9.62
N ILE A 114 -23.02 1.49 -8.49
CA ILE A 114 -24.34 1.61 -7.85
C ILE A 114 -25.02 2.90 -8.34
N GLY A 115 -25.99 2.73 -9.25
CA GLY A 115 -26.74 3.86 -9.81
C GLY A 115 -25.91 4.69 -10.79
N ASP A 116 -25.58 5.92 -10.38
CA ASP A 116 -24.78 6.90 -11.13
C ASP A 116 -23.68 7.53 -10.27
N GLN A 117 -23.24 6.82 -9.22
CA GLN A 117 -22.25 7.29 -8.26
C GLN A 117 -21.16 6.24 -8.06
N ILE A 118 -19.92 6.72 -7.89
CA ILE A 118 -18.76 5.93 -7.48
C ILE A 118 -18.27 6.46 -6.14
N ASP A 119 -18.04 5.56 -5.19
CA ASP A 119 -17.47 5.89 -3.89
C ASP A 119 -15.99 5.48 -3.86
N PHE A 120 -15.10 6.48 -3.88
CA PHE A 120 -13.65 6.28 -3.84
C PHE A 120 -13.10 6.18 -2.41
N THR A 121 -13.94 6.25 -1.38
CA THR A 121 -13.49 6.15 0.02
C THR A 121 -12.75 4.84 0.26
N LEU A 122 -13.26 3.72 -0.23
CA LEU A 122 -12.62 2.40 -0.05
C LEU A 122 -11.37 2.21 -0.94
N PRO A 123 -11.40 2.48 -2.26
CA PRO A 123 -10.20 2.39 -3.10
C PRO A 123 -9.04 3.24 -2.58
N VAL A 124 -9.30 4.49 -2.19
CA VAL A 124 -8.26 5.36 -1.59
C VAL A 124 -7.73 4.75 -0.30
N ARG A 125 -8.62 4.24 0.56
CA ARG A 125 -8.26 3.61 1.82
C ARG A 125 -7.31 2.44 1.62
N GLU A 126 -7.67 1.52 0.74
CA GLU A 126 -6.92 0.29 0.47
C GLU A 126 -5.56 0.60 -0.16
N ALA A 127 -5.54 1.45 -1.19
CA ALA A 127 -4.31 1.86 -1.87
C ALA A 127 -3.31 2.50 -0.90
N VAL A 128 -3.77 3.42 -0.04
CA VAL A 128 -2.91 4.08 0.96
C VAL A 128 -2.39 3.07 1.99
N LEU A 129 -3.25 2.21 2.54
CA LEU A 129 -2.83 1.23 3.55
C LEU A 129 -1.78 0.26 3.00
N LEU A 130 -1.88 -0.12 1.72
CA LEU A 130 -0.90 -0.98 1.05
C LEU A 130 0.40 -0.25 0.74
N ALA A 131 0.35 1.05 0.48
CA ALA A 131 1.53 1.83 0.10
C ALA A 131 2.36 2.31 1.31
N VAL A 132 1.76 2.42 2.51
CA VAL A 132 2.50 2.80 3.73
C VAL A 132 3.52 1.71 4.09
N PRO A 133 4.81 2.06 4.32
CA PRO A 133 5.83 1.06 4.63
C PRO A 133 5.57 0.32 5.95
N ASP A 134 5.56 -1.02 5.91
CA ASP A 134 5.45 -1.89 7.10
C ASP A 134 6.70 -1.95 7.97
N ALA A 135 7.86 -1.70 7.36
CA ALA A 135 9.16 -1.78 7.99
C ALA A 135 10.01 -0.54 7.71
N PRO A 136 9.55 0.67 8.10
CA PRO A 136 10.26 1.89 7.78
C PRO A 136 11.63 1.91 8.46
N LEU A 137 12.62 2.39 7.72
CA LEU A 137 13.97 2.61 8.23
C LEU A 137 14.25 4.11 8.26
N CYS A 138 14.99 4.57 9.28
CA CYS A 138 15.42 5.97 9.33
C CYS A 138 16.49 6.31 8.26
N ARG A 139 17.07 5.27 7.64
CA ARG A 139 17.98 5.30 6.49
C ARG A 139 18.20 3.87 5.99
N ASP A 140 18.54 3.69 4.72
CA ASP A 140 18.65 2.38 4.05
C ASP A 140 19.60 1.41 4.77
N ASP A 141 20.71 1.90 5.28
CA ASP A 141 21.76 1.10 5.92
C ASP A 141 21.69 1.08 7.46
N CYS A 142 20.58 1.50 8.06
CA CYS A 142 20.46 1.76 9.50
C CYS A 142 20.97 0.57 10.34
N PRO A 143 22.11 0.63 11.06
CA PRO A 143 22.75 -0.54 11.66
C PRO A 143 21.90 -1.20 12.76
N GLY A 144 20.97 -0.45 13.35
CA GLY A 144 20.01 -0.92 14.34
C GLY A 144 20.58 -0.97 15.76
N LEU A 145 19.79 -1.52 16.67
CA LEU A 145 20.25 -1.77 18.04
C LEU A 145 21.05 -3.06 18.12
N CYS A 146 21.94 -3.16 19.11
CA CYS A 146 22.54 -4.43 19.49
C CYS A 146 21.45 -5.37 20.03
N PRO A 147 21.32 -6.61 19.52
CA PRO A 147 20.31 -7.55 19.99
C PRO A 147 20.55 -8.06 21.42
N HIS A 148 21.75 -7.85 21.98
CA HIS A 148 22.09 -8.28 23.34
C HIS A 148 21.92 -7.18 24.40
N CYS A 149 22.36 -5.94 24.11
CA CYS A 149 22.37 -4.86 25.09
C CYS A 149 21.50 -3.66 24.72
N GLY A 150 20.91 -3.62 23.52
CA GLY A 150 20.08 -2.51 23.06
C GLY A 150 20.83 -1.23 22.68
N ALA A 151 22.17 -1.22 22.73
CA ALA A 151 22.96 -0.05 22.32
C ALA A 151 22.72 0.29 20.84
N ASP A 152 22.54 1.58 20.53
CA ASP A 152 22.42 2.06 19.15
C ASP A 152 23.79 1.95 18.45
N ARG A 153 23.87 1.03 17.48
CA ARG A 153 25.10 0.76 16.73
C ARG A 153 25.51 1.89 15.80
N ALA A 154 24.65 2.90 15.60
CA ALA A 154 25.00 4.10 14.85
C ALA A 154 25.82 5.09 15.69
N THR A 155 25.72 5.04 17.02
CA THR A 155 26.35 6.03 17.92
C THR A 155 27.33 5.39 18.91
N THR A 156 27.17 4.10 19.20
CA THR A 156 27.93 3.41 20.23
C THR A 156 28.40 2.04 19.75
N THR A 157 29.66 1.72 20.03
CA THR A 157 30.20 0.37 19.85
C THR A 157 30.08 -0.41 21.16
N CYS A 158 29.37 -1.54 21.16
CA CYS A 158 29.31 -2.46 22.28
C CYS A 158 30.28 -3.64 22.08
N SER A 159 30.72 -4.27 23.17
CA SER A 159 31.57 -5.47 23.15
C SER A 159 30.79 -6.80 23.17
N CYS A 160 29.48 -6.78 22.93
CA CYS A 160 28.65 -7.98 22.92
C CYS A 160 29.11 -8.96 21.83
N VAL A 161 29.27 -10.23 22.21
CA VAL A 161 29.56 -11.31 21.26
C VAL A 161 28.27 -11.66 20.52
N THR A 162 28.21 -11.37 19.22
CA THR A 162 27.02 -11.62 18.39
C THR A 162 27.02 -12.99 17.71
N PHE A 163 28.16 -13.70 17.74
CA PHE A 163 28.26 -15.06 17.20
C PHE A 163 28.04 -16.07 18.32
N VAL A 164 26.86 -16.67 18.34
CA VAL A 164 26.56 -17.85 19.15
C VAL A 164 26.35 -19.00 18.18
N ARG A 165 27.20 -20.04 18.28
CA ARG A 165 27.02 -21.26 17.50
C ARG A 165 25.77 -21.97 18.00
N ASP A 166 24.73 -22.04 17.18
CA ASP A 166 23.53 -22.83 17.50
C ASP A 166 23.86 -24.32 17.29
N GLU A 167 23.88 -25.09 18.37
CA GLU A 167 24.24 -26.51 18.32
C GLU A 167 23.31 -27.34 17.43
N ARG A 168 22.05 -26.93 17.24
CA ARG A 168 21.10 -27.62 16.35
C ARG A 168 21.52 -27.52 14.89
N TRP A 169 22.28 -26.49 14.53
CA TRP A 169 22.76 -26.21 13.18
C TRP A 169 24.21 -26.66 12.97
N ALA A 170 24.82 -27.32 13.97
CA ALA A 170 26.22 -27.76 13.92
C ALA A 170 26.54 -28.69 12.72
N ALA A 171 25.54 -29.41 12.21
CA ALA A 171 25.69 -30.28 11.03
C ALA A 171 26.00 -29.49 9.73
N LEU A 172 25.60 -28.21 9.64
CA LEU A 172 25.87 -27.38 8.46
C LEU A 172 27.35 -26.97 8.36
N ASP A 173 28.10 -26.96 9.47
CA ASP A 173 29.54 -26.65 9.44
C ASP A 173 30.30 -27.66 8.57
N ALA A 174 29.86 -28.92 8.55
CA ALA A 174 30.44 -29.99 7.73
C ALA A 174 30.19 -29.82 6.22
N LEU A 175 29.18 -29.03 5.83
CA LEU A 175 28.82 -28.78 4.44
C LEU A 175 29.42 -27.47 3.89
N ARG A 176 30.04 -26.65 4.75
CA ARG A 176 30.58 -25.34 4.34
C ARG A 176 31.73 -25.47 3.34
N GLY A 177 32.65 -26.41 3.57
CA GLY A 177 33.77 -26.67 2.65
C GLY A 177 33.36 -27.26 1.30
N THR A 178 32.23 -27.99 1.23
CA THR A 178 31.74 -28.58 -0.03
C THR A 178 31.03 -27.58 -0.95
N LEU A 179 30.61 -26.42 -0.43
CA LEU A 179 29.96 -25.37 -1.22
C LEU A 179 30.96 -24.40 -1.84
N ASP A 180 32.11 -24.19 -1.20
CA ASP A 180 33.18 -23.34 -1.73
C ASP A 180 33.85 -23.97 -2.98
N ASP A 181 33.93 -25.31 -3.04
CA ASP A 181 34.48 -26.06 -4.18
C ASP A 181 33.54 -26.15 -5.40
N ALA A 182 32.27 -25.74 -5.27
CA ALA A 182 31.25 -25.83 -6.32
C ALA A 182 31.03 -24.52 -7.09
N VAL A 183 31.77 -23.45 -6.75
CA VAL A 183 31.63 -22.10 -7.32
C VAL A 183 32.83 -21.70 -8.19
N GLU A 184 33.84 -22.57 -8.36
CA GLU A 184 34.83 -22.48 -9.45
C GLU A 184 34.37 -23.23 -10.71
#